data_AF-A0A832D1B9-F1
#
_entry.id   AF-A0A832D1B9-F1
#
_cell.length_a   1.000
_cell.length_b   1.000
_cell.length_c   1.000
_cell.angle_alpha   90.00
_cell.angle_beta   90.00
_cell.angle_gamma   90.00
#
_symmetry.space_group_name_H-M   'P 1'
#
loop_
_entity.id
_entity.type
_entity.pdbx_description
1 polymer ?
#
loop_
_entity_poly.entity_id
_entity_poly.type
_entity_poly.pdbx_seq_one_letter_code
_entity_poly.pdbx_strand_id
1 'polypeptide(L)'
;MATGTPDSSWFRGSKPPTAWVPDGWPPHQITLVYEQPIKANSIRIYQTTPNLLAGGSITLYSATGNPVGTIPIPGSADSTNAPLVEEISIPSNIEPIKSLQIEFSANHGGIDAVELVGPTGNAWAVKRYRYRERVEP
;
A
#
# COMPACT_ATOMS: atom_id res chain seq x y z
N MET A 1 9.91 1.54 -6.50
CA MET A 1 9.09 2.70 -6.14
C MET A 1 7.69 2.20 -5.82
N ALA A 2 7.02 2.89 -4.90
CA ALA A 2 5.63 2.62 -4.48
C ALA A 2 4.84 3.95 -4.58
N THR A 3 5.32 4.83 -5.45
CA THR A 3 5.00 6.26 -5.51
C THR A 3 4.89 6.66 -6.97
N GLY A 4 3.88 7.46 -7.31
CA GLY A 4 3.48 7.73 -8.68
C GLY A 4 2.54 6.65 -9.23
N THR A 5 2.25 6.75 -10.53
CA THR A 5 1.49 5.75 -11.28
C THR A 5 2.29 4.45 -11.40
N PRO A 6 1.64 3.29 -11.57
CA PRO A 6 2.32 2.03 -11.82
C PRO A 6 3.21 2.15 -13.06
N ASP A 7 4.48 1.79 -12.92
CA ASP A 7 5.47 1.86 -14.00
C ASP A 7 6.33 0.58 -14.07
N SER A 8 6.08 -0.39 -13.20
CA SER A 8 6.71 -1.70 -13.29
C SER A 8 6.16 -2.48 -14.49
N SER A 9 7.06 -2.87 -15.38
CA SER A 9 6.77 -3.89 -16.38
C SER A 9 6.53 -5.22 -15.67
N TRP A 10 5.34 -5.79 -15.85
CA TRP A 10 4.87 -7.04 -15.24
C TRP A 10 5.70 -8.26 -15.64
N PHE A 11 6.88 -8.44 -15.05
CA PHE A 11 7.72 -9.61 -15.29
C PHE A 11 7.49 -10.66 -14.20
N ARG A 12 6.88 -11.79 -14.56
CA ARG A 12 6.88 -12.98 -13.69
C ARG A 12 8.32 -13.38 -13.39
N GLY A 13 8.73 -13.30 -12.13
CA GLY A 13 9.98 -13.90 -11.63
C GLY A 13 11.20 -12.98 -11.54
N SER A 14 11.11 -11.69 -11.92
CA SER A 14 12.20 -10.73 -11.69
C SER A 14 11.70 -9.50 -10.93
N LYS A 15 12.51 -8.99 -9.99
CA LYS A 15 12.19 -7.77 -9.22
C LYS A 15 12.16 -6.59 -10.22
N PRO A 16 11.01 -5.93 -10.46
CA PRO A 16 11.00 -4.78 -11.32
C PRO A 16 11.89 -3.69 -10.70
N PRO A 17 12.77 -3.03 -11.48
CA PRO A 17 13.66 -1.99 -10.95
C PRO A 17 12.87 -0.82 -10.35
N THR A 18 11.61 -0.66 -10.76
CA THR A 18 10.71 0.38 -10.30
C THR A 18 9.69 -0.09 -9.27
N ALA A 19 9.75 -1.31 -8.73
CA ALA A 19 8.93 -1.67 -7.57
C ALA A 19 9.65 -1.38 -6.25
N TRP A 20 8.93 -1.05 -5.19
CA TRP A 20 9.50 -1.11 -3.84
C TRP A 20 9.50 -2.55 -3.39
N VAL A 21 10.65 -3.03 -2.93
CA VAL A 21 10.83 -4.40 -2.44
C VAL A 21 11.27 -4.33 -0.99
N PRO A 22 10.67 -5.12 -0.09
CA PRO A 22 11.12 -5.20 1.29
C PRO A 22 12.56 -5.73 1.35
N ASP A 23 13.34 -5.17 2.29
CA ASP A 23 14.66 -5.65 2.64
C ASP A 23 14.71 -6.10 4.10
N GLY A 24 15.29 -7.28 4.33
CA GLY A 24 15.41 -7.88 5.66
C GLY A 24 14.36 -8.95 5.96
N TRP A 25 14.15 -9.20 7.25
CA TRP A 25 13.20 -10.19 7.76
C TRP A 25 11.84 -9.56 8.05
N PRO A 26 10.73 -10.30 7.90
CA PRO A 26 9.39 -9.82 8.20
C PRO A 26 9.19 -9.58 9.71
N PRO A 27 8.17 -8.80 10.12
CA PRO A 27 7.18 -8.14 9.26
C PRO A 27 7.80 -6.97 8.49
N HIS A 28 7.32 -6.79 7.26
CA HIS A 28 7.70 -5.69 6.39
C HIS A 28 6.70 -4.55 6.52
N GLN A 29 7.21 -3.32 6.52
CA GLN A 29 6.40 -2.13 6.62
C GLN A 29 6.84 -1.07 5.61
N ILE A 30 5.85 -0.45 4.97
CA ILE A 30 6.04 0.74 4.15
C ILE A 30 4.98 1.78 4.50
N THR A 31 5.43 3.02 4.70
CA THR A 31 4.53 4.16 4.86
C THR A 31 4.50 4.96 3.57
N LEU A 32 3.30 5.31 3.11
CA LEU A 32 3.03 6.04 1.88
C LEU A 32 2.29 7.34 2.20
N VAL A 33 2.73 8.45 1.61
CA VAL A 33 2.18 9.78 1.86
C VAL A 33 1.63 10.36 0.57
N TYR A 34 0.49 11.03 0.67
CA TYR A 34 -0.23 11.67 -0.43
C TYR A 34 -0.04 13.18 -0.38
N GLU A 35 -0.12 13.85 -1.54
CA GLU A 35 0.12 15.29 -1.65
C GLU A 35 -0.86 16.10 -0.79
N GLN A 36 -2.12 15.68 -0.73
CA GLN A 36 -3.17 16.29 0.09
C GLN A 36 -4.02 15.19 0.75
N PRO A 37 -4.62 15.47 1.92
CA PRO A 37 -5.58 14.53 2.52
C PRO A 37 -6.75 14.26 1.57
N ILE A 38 -7.09 13.00 1.34
CA ILE A 38 -8.16 12.60 0.42
C ILE A 38 -9.20 11.75 1.13
N LYS A 39 -10.49 12.05 0.90
CA LYS A 39 -11.58 11.18 1.30
C LYS A 39 -11.66 10.02 0.29
N ALA A 40 -11.17 8.87 0.68
CA ALA A 40 -11.15 7.67 -0.16
C ALA A 40 -12.23 6.67 0.26
N ASN A 41 -12.74 5.89 -0.69
CA ASN A 41 -13.65 4.77 -0.51
C ASN A 41 -13.00 3.42 -0.83
N SER A 42 -11.88 3.40 -1.57
CA SER A 42 -11.05 2.22 -1.70
C SER A 42 -9.56 2.55 -1.85
N ILE A 43 -8.72 1.54 -1.65
CA ILE A 43 -7.28 1.56 -1.87
C ILE A 43 -6.99 0.55 -2.96
N ARG A 44 -6.26 0.95 -4.02
CA ARG A 44 -5.74 0.00 -5.00
C ARG A 44 -4.25 -0.17 -4.81
N ILE A 45 -3.81 -1.41 -4.66
CA ILE A 45 -2.41 -1.75 -4.46
C ILE A 45 -1.94 -2.58 -5.64
N TYR A 46 -0.96 -2.05 -6.37
CA TYR A 46 -0.33 -2.69 -7.50
C TYR A 46 0.89 -3.45 -6.97
N GLN A 47 0.81 -4.77 -7.01
CA GLN A 47 1.80 -5.69 -6.42
C GLN A 47 2.48 -6.51 -7.51
N THR A 48 3.77 -6.82 -7.34
CA THR A 48 4.55 -7.53 -8.36
C THR A 48 4.38 -9.05 -8.29
N THR A 49 3.76 -9.55 -7.22
CA THR A 49 3.50 -10.98 -7.01
C THR A 49 2.11 -11.19 -6.41
N PRO A 50 1.39 -12.25 -6.79
CA PRO A 50 0.11 -12.61 -6.17
C PRO A 50 0.25 -12.81 -4.65
N ASN A 51 -0.78 -12.39 -3.89
CA ASN A 51 -0.88 -12.57 -2.44
C ASN A 51 0.27 -11.95 -1.61
N LEU A 52 0.94 -10.90 -2.10
CA LEU A 52 2.02 -10.25 -1.34
C LEU A 52 1.54 -9.79 0.05
N LEU A 53 0.30 -9.31 0.11
CA LEU A 53 -0.26 -8.67 1.29
C LEU A 53 -1.10 -9.60 2.17
N ALA A 54 -1.18 -10.89 1.82
CA ALA A 54 -2.04 -11.85 2.50
C ALA A 54 -1.70 -11.95 4.00
N GLY A 55 -2.72 -11.81 4.85
CA GLY A 55 -2.56 -11.82 6.31
C GLY A 55 -1.91 -10.55 6.88
N GLY A 56 -1.73 -9.51 6.05
CA GLY A 56 -1.22 -8.21 6.44
C GLY A 56 -2.31 -7.26 6.94
N SER A 57 -1.95 -5.99 7.10
CA SER A 57 -2.90 -4.93 7.44
C SER A 57 -2.51 -3.59 6.83
N ILE A 58 -3.49 -2.71 6.71
CA ILE A 58 -3.31 -1.32 6.29
C ILE A 58 -3.79 -0.41 7.40
N THR A 59 -2.90 0.41 7.94
CA THR A 59 -3.28 1.48 8.87
C THR A 59 -3.36 2.81 8.13
N LEU A 60 -4.48 3.51 8.29
CA LEU A 60 -4.78 4.79 7.67
C LEU A 60 -4.54 5.92 8.66
N TYR A 61 -3.96 7.01 8.20
CA TYR A 61 -3.63 8.17 9.03
C TYR A 61 -4.24 9.46 8.47
N SER A 62 -4.74 10.30 9.37
CA SER A 62 -5.26 11.63 9.06
C SER A 62 -4.13 12.61 8.70
N ALA A 63 -4.52 13.83 8.32
CA ALA A 63 -3.61 14.95 8.11
C ALA A 63 -2.75 15.31 9.34
N THR A 64 -3.22 14.98 10.55
CA THR A 64 -2.50 15.24 11.80
C THR A 64 -1.59 14.08 12.21
N GLY A 65 -1.50 13.03 11.38
CA GLY A 65 -0.70 11.83 11.67
C GLY A 65 -1.32 10.86 12.66
N ASN A 66 -2.59 11.06 13.06
CA ASN A 66 -3.30 10.13 13.95
C ASN A 66 -3.88 8.96 13.15
N PRO A 67 -3.83 7.72 13.68
CA PRO A 67 -4.49 6.59 13.04
C PRO A 67 -6.01 6.79 13.06
N VAL A 68 -6.64 6.65 11.89
CA VAL A 68 -8.10 6.80 11.72
C VAL A 68 -8.80 5.47 11.44
N GLY A 69 -8.04 4.42 11.13
CA GLY A 69 -8.56 3.07 10.98
C GLY A 69 -7.47 2.09 10.57
N THR A 70 -7.72 0.81 10.85
CA THR A 70 -6.88 -0.30 10.40
C THR A 70 -7.76 -1.30 9.66
N ILE A 71 -7.36 -1.67 8.46
CA ILE A 71 -8.06 -2.62 7.60
C ILE A 71 -7.23 -3.91 7.55
N PRO A 72 -7.72 -5.03 8.08
CA PRO A 72 -7.05 -6.31 7.93
C PRO A 72 -7.14 -6.78 6.48
N ILE A 73 -6.04 -7.30 5.94
CA ILE A 73 -6.03 -7.96 4.63
C ILE A 73 -6.21 -9.45 4.89
N PRO A 74 -7.33 -10.06 4.47
CA PRO A 74 -7.59 -11.47 4.71
C PRO A 74 -6.43 -12.34 4.22
N GLY A 75 -6.10 -13.39 4.97
CA GLY A 75 -5.22 -14.43 4.46
C GLY A 75 -5.90 -15.13 3.28
N SER A 76 -5.30 -15.04 2.10
CA SER A 76 -5.72 -15.82 0.93
C SER A 76 -5.11 -17.21 1.03
N ALA A 77 -5.95 -18.25 0.96
CA ALA A 77 -5.49 -19.62 0.81
C ALA A 77 -5.01 -19.80 -0.64
N ASP A 78 -3.69 -19.88 -0.84
CA ASP A 78 -3.01 -20.38 -2.03
C ASP A 78 -3.74 -20.17 -3.37
N SER A 79 -3.65 -18.95 -3.89
CA SER A 79 -4.04 -18.66 -5.26
C SER A 79 -2.85 -18.07 -6.02
N THR A 80 -2.17 -18.90 -6.81
CA THR A 80 -1.19 -18.44 -7.81
C THR A 80 -1.81 -17.52 -8.88
N ASN A 81 -3.14 -17.35 -8.85
CA ASN A 81 -3.94 -16.52 -9.74
C ASN A 81 -4.50 -15.25 -9.08
N ALA A 82 -4.05 -14.89 -7.86
CA ALA A 82 -4.52 -13.66 -7.23
C ALA A 82 -4.14 -12.44 -8.09
N PRO A 83 -5.02 -11.42 -8.15
CA PRO A 83 -4.79 -10.28 -9.02
C PRO A 83 -3.55 -9.50 -8.56
N LEU A 84 -2.80 -9.00 -9.53
CA LEU A 84 -1.66 -8.11 -9.28
C LEU A 84 -2.10 -6.68 -8.91
N VAL A 85 -3.41 -6.43 -8.92
CA VAL A 85 -4.03 -5.23 -8.38
C VAL A 85 -5.07 -5.67 -7.36
N GLU A 86 -4.86 -5.30 -6.10
CA GLU A 86 -5.78 -5.58 -5.01
C GLU A 86 -6.55 -4.31 -4.66
N GLU A 87 -7.88 -4.38 -4.69
CA GLU A 87 -8.75 -3.27 -4.29
C GLU A 87 -9.38 -3.56 -2.93
N ILE A 88 -9.14 -2.66 -1.98
CA ILE A 88 -9.55 -2.81 -0.58
C ILE A 88 -10.50 -1.67 -0.22
N SER A 89 -11.73 -2.02 0.18
CA SER A 89 -12.75 -1.04 0.56
C SER A 89 -12.40 -0.35 1.89
N ILE A 90 -12.63 0.96 1.94
CA ILE A 90 -12.48 1.77 3.14
C ILE A 90 -13.88 2.08 3.70
N PRO A 91 -14.12 1.91 5.02
CA PRO A 91 -15.37 2.32 5.63
C PRO A 91 -15.68 3.80 5.39
N SER A 92 -16.93 4.12 5.09
CA SER A 92 -17.34 5.49 4.70
C SER A 92 -17.19 6.53 5.81
N ASN A 93 -17.05 6.11 7.07
CA ASN A 93 -16.86 6.97 8.23
C ASN A 93 -15.41 7.40 8.47
N ILE A 94 -14.44 6.91 7.69
CA ILE A 94 -13.02 7.26 7.84
C ILE A 94 -12.76 8.70 7.37
N GLU A 95 -12.06 9.51 8.18
CA GLU A 95 -11.67 10.87 7.82
C GLU A 95 -10.73 10.92 6.59
N PRO A 96 -10.53 12.09 5.95
CA PRO A 96 -9.57 12.23 4.86
C PRO A 96 -8.16 11.73 5.23
N ILE A 97 -7.60 10.90 4.36
CA ILE A 97 -6.35 10.15 4.58
C ILE A 97 -5.19 10.94 3.97
N LYS A 98 -4.15 11.19 4.76
CA LYS A 98 -2.90 11.86 4.30
C LYS A 98 -1.77 10.87 4.10
N SER A 99 -1.78 9.77 4.85
CA SER A 99 -0.82 8.68 4.70
C SER A 99 -1.44 7.35 5.07
N LEU A 100 -0.84 6.28 4.58
CA LEU A 100 -1.15 4.92 5.00
C LEU A 100 0.13 4.13 5.25
N GLN A 101 0.03 3.13 6.11
CA GLN A 101 1.08 2.17 6.36
C GLN A 101 0.57 0.79 5.98
N ILE A 102 1.36 0.06 5.20
CA ILE A 102 1.08 -1.33 4.84
C ILE A 102 2.05 -2.21 5.61
N GLU A 103 1.53 -3.18 6.33
CA GLU A 103 2.29 -4.22 7.02
C GLU A 103 1.96 -5.59 6.43
N PHE A 104 2.97 -6.41 6.14
CA PHE A 104 2.81 -7.77 5.61
C PHE A 104 4.05 -8.62 5.89
N SER A 105 3.91 -9.95 5.80
CA SER A 105 4.98 -10.90 6.17
C SER A 105 5.58 -11.67 5.00
N ALA A 106 5.16 -11.38 3.76
CA ALA A 106 5.68 -12.07 2.59
C ALA A 106 7.12 -11.67 2.26
N ASN A 107 8.01 -12.67 2.14
CA ASN A 107 9.45 -12.47 1.90
C ASN A 107 9.82 -12.20 0.43
N HIS A 108 8.84 -12.25 -0.48
CA HIS A 108 9.06 -12.13 -1.91
C HIS A 108 8.01 -11.21 -2.54
N GLY A 109 8.43 -10.42 -3.53
CA GLY A 109 7.58 -9.47 -4.24
C GLY A 109 7.83 -8.02 -3.83
N GLY A 110 6.98 -7.14 -4.31
CA GLY A 110 7.11 -5.71 -4.11
C GLY A 110 5.82 -4.97 -4.42
N ILE A 111 5.75 -3.72 -3.98
CA ILE A 111 4.64 -2.80 -4.22
C ILE A 111 5.13 -1.80 -5.26
N ASP A 112 4.43 -1.73 -6.39
CA ASP A 112 4.73 -0.84 -7.52
C ASP A 112 4.08 0.54 -7.33
N ALA A 113 2.79 0.54 -6.99
CA ALA A 113 2.04 1.77 -6.77
C ALA A 113 0.89 1.53 -5.80
N VAL A 114 0.49 2.61 -5.14
CA VAL A 114 -0.72 2.64 -4.31
C VAL A 114 -1.53 3.87 -4.64
N GLU A 115 -2.81 3.62 -4.90
CA GLU A 115 -3.82 4.60 -5.27
C GLU A 115 -4.86 4.68 -4.15
N LEU A 116 -5.19 5.90 -3.73
CA LEU A 116 -6.42 6.17 -3.01
C LEU A 116 -7.48 6.57 -4.02
N VAL A 117 -8.59 5.83 -4.05
CA VAL A 117 -9.73 6.11 -4.90
C VAL A 117 -10.82 6.71 -4.03
N GLY A 118 -11.39 7.84 -4.46
CA GLY A 118 -12.42 8.57 -3.75
C GLY A 118 -13.54 9.05 -4.70
N PRO A 119 -14.68 9.50 -4.16
CA PRO A 119 -15.79 10.00 -4.96
C PRO A 119 -15.46 11.29 -5.72
N THR A 120 -14.46 12.05 -5.27
CA THR A 120 -14.05 13.34 -5.86
C THR A 120 -12.79 13.22 -6.72
N GLY A 121 -12.23 12.02 -6.89
CA GLY A 121 -11.01 11.78 -7.65
C GLY A 121 -10.12 10.70 -7.02
N ASN A 122 -8.99 10.47 -7.64
CA ASN A 122 -7.96 9.53 -7.20
C ASN A 122 -6.65 10.25 -6.87
N ALA A 123 -5.83 9.64 -6.01
CA ALA A 123 -4.52 10.15 -5.65
C ALA A 123 -3.50 9.03 -5.56
N TRP A 124 -2.33 9.24 -6.17
CA TRP A 124 -1.18 8.36 -6.04
C TRP A 124 -0.33 8.77 -4.84
N ALA A 125 0.30 7.81 -4.18
CA ALA A 125 1.31 8.12 -3.18
C ALA A 125 2.46 8.89 -3.84
N VAL A 126 2.92 9.98 -3.22
CA VAL A 126 3.99 10.83 -3.75
C VAL A 126 5.32 10.63 -3.03
N LYS A 127 5.28 10.11 -1.79
CA LYS A 127 6.46 9.81 -0.98
C LYS A 127 6.28 8.48 -0.26
N ARG A 128 7.40 7.81 0.01
CA ARG A 128 7.46 6.61 0.83
C ARG A 128 8.53 6.74 1.92
N TYR A 129 8.28 6.13 3.07
CA TYR A 129 9.23 6.02 4.17
C TYR A 129 9.39 4.56 4.59
N ARG A 130 10.61 4.20 4.98
CA ARG A 130 10.89 2.94 5.68
C ARG A 130 10.67 3.12 7.18
N TYR A 131 10.42 2.04 7.91
CA TYR A 131 10.22 2.05 9.37
C TYR A 131 11.29 2.83 10.17
N ARG A 132 12.53 2.94 9.65
CA ARG A 132 13.63 3.66 10.32
C ARG A 132 13.71 5.16 10.02
N GLU A 133 12.89 5.66 9.11
CA GLU A 133 12.81 7.07 8.76
C GLU A 133 11.53 7.63 9.38
N ARG A 134 11.53 7.84 10.70
CA ARG A 134 10.46 8.64 11.33
C ARG A 134 10.55 10.04 10.74
N VAL A 135 9.43 10.48 10.17
CA VAL A 135 9.18 11.88 9.83
C VAL A 135 9.12 12.63 11.16
N GLU A 136 10.17 13.37 11.49
CA GLU A 136 10.07 14.41 12.51
C GLU A 136 9.15 15.53 11.98
N PRO A 137 8.34 16.14 12.87
CA PRO A 137 7.31 17.12 12.50
C PRO A 137 7.84 18.38 11.81
#